data_AF-A0A661ZAL3-F1
#
_entry.id   AF-A0A661ZAL3-F1
#
_cell.length_a   1.000
_cell.length_b   1.000
_cell.length_c   1.000
_cell.angle_alpha   90.00
_cell.angle_beta   90.00
_cell.angle_gamma   90.00
#
_symmetry.space_group_name_H-M   'P 1'
#
loop_
_entity.id
_entity.type
_entity.pdbx_description
1 polymer ?
#
loop_
_entity_poly.entity_id
_entity_poly.type
_entity_poly.pdbx_seq_one_letter_code
_entity_poly.pdbx_strand_id
1 'polypeptide(L)'
;MKSLQIIILFFCFAGVLNAQTNEIKNIREQYTQIQKEIAAQKNDDMPKNNMHIIVNQNMPGIGEQQIEYHFYFELEDIQDQVPEHHNMFFATRQYNVAASSDTYEEFLYDLSGNLLFYFQKTSEEKCKQLRCYFKDNKLIKVIYKEADLIDDTCPSSSKYKVLIQSKNKLPQDFGMEYLRSTSKSIMSIFKALDK
;
A
#
# COMPACT_ATOMS: atom_id res chain seq x y z
N MET A 1 32.58 -1.44 -39.63
CA MET A 1 31.65 -0.44 -39.03
C MET A 1 30.41 -1.03 -38.34
N LYS A 2 30.14 -2.35 -38.38
CA LYS A 2 28.98 -2.95 -37.68
C LYS A 2 29.23 -3.27 -36.19
N SER A 3 30.48 -3.28 -35.75
CA SER A 3 30.90 -3.66 -34.39
C SER A 3 30.80 -2.52 -33.35
N LEU A 4 30.80 -1.25 -33.77
CA LEU A 4 30.73 -0.10 -32.86
C LEU A 4 29.30 0.19 -32.37
N GLN A 5 28.27 -0.16 -33.17
CA GLN A 5 26.86 0.06 -32.82
C GLN A 5 26.37 -0.88 -31.70
N ILE A 6 26.99 -2.05 -31.54
CA ILE A 6 26.59 -3.05 -30.52
C ILE A 6 27.02 -2.62 -29.11
N ILE A 7 28.15 -1.89 -28.99
CA ILE A 7 28.70 -1.47 -27.70
C ILE A 7 27.88 -0.32 -27.07
N ILE A 8 27.37 0.61 -27.90
CA ILE A 8 26.51 1.71 -27.44
C ILE A 8 25.15 1.19 -26.94
N LEU A 9 24.59 0.17 -27.60
CA LEU A 9 23.34 -0.44 -27.19
C LEU A 9 23.46 -1.14 -25.82
N PHE A 10 24.62 -1.74 -25.53
CA PHE A 10 24.84 -2.45 -24.26
C PHE A 10 24.93 -1.50 -23.05
N PHE A 11 25.50 -0.30 -23.23
CA PHE A 11 25.62 0.69 -22.15
C PHE A 11 24.27 1.32 -21.75
N CYS A 12 23.33 1.48 -22.69
CA CYS A 12 22.00 2.01 -22.37
C CYS A 12 21.15 1.05 -21.52
N PHE A 13 21.35 -0.27 -21.64
CA PHE A 13 20.57 -1.25 -20.87
C PHE A 13 21.00 -1.39 -19.40
N ALA A 14 22.28 -1.17 -19.09
CA ALA A 14 22.80 -1.27 -17.71
C ALA A 14 22.27 -0.15 -16.80
N GLY A 15 22.05 1.06 -17.32
CA GLY A 15 21.53 2.19 -16.54
C GLY A 15 20.07 2.00 -16.06
N VAL A 16 19.25 1.31 -16.86
CA VAL A 16 17.81 1.13 -16.56
C VAL A 16 17.57 0.21 -15.36
N LEU A 17 18.44 -0.79 -15.15
CA LEU A 17 18.30 -1.75 -14.05
C LEU A 17 18.68 -1.13 -12.68
N ASN A 18 19.63 -0.20 -12.66
CA ASN A 18 20.05 0.47 -11.42
C ASN A 18 18.99 1.48 -10.93
N ALA A 19 18.32 2.19 -11.84
CA ALA A 19 17.28 3.15 -11.47
C ALA A 19 16.07 2.51 -10.77
N GLN A 20 15.62 1.33 -11.22
CA GLN A 20 14.49 0.62 -10.59
C GLN A 20 14.81 0.11 -9.18
N THR A 21 16.06 -0.32 -8.96
CA THR A 21 16.49 -0.85 -7.66
C THR A 21 16.52 0.25 -6.60
N ASN A 22 16.89 1.47 -6.99
CA ASN A 22 16.91 2.63 -6.09
C ASN A 22 15.49 3.07 -5.71
N GLU A 23 14.54 3.05 -6.65
CA GLU A 23 13.15 3.41 -6.40
C GLU A 23 12.49 2.55 -5.32
N ILE A 24 12.59 1.22 -5.44
CA ILE A 24 12.01 0.29 -4.47
C ILE A 24 12.63 0.48 -3.08
N LYS A 25 13.92 0.83 -3.02
CA LYS A 25 14.60 1.12 -1.76
C LYS A 25 14.01 2.38 -1.11
N ASN A 26 13.85 3.47 -1.86
CA ASN A 26 13.27 4.72 -1.38
C ASN A 26 11.83 4.50 -0.85
N ILE A 27 10.99 3.79 -1.61
CA ILE A 27 9.61 3.48 -1.19
C ILE A 27 9.60 2.68 0.13
N ARG A 28 10.53 1.73 0.30
CA ARG A 28 10.65 0.96 1.55
C ARG A 28 11.09 1.82 2.72
N GLU A 29 12.02 2.74 2.50
CA GLU A 29 12.50 3.66 3.53
C GLU A 29 11.37 4.58 3.97
N GLN A 30 10.64 5.20 3.03
CA GLN A 30 9.46 6.03 3.33
C GLN A 30 8.40 5.24 4.10
N TYR A 31 8.01 4.07 3.60
CA TYR A 31 7.04 3.21 4.29
C TYR A 31 7.50 2.83 5.70
N THR A 32 8.77 2.47 5.89
CA THR A 32 9.31 2.11 7.20
C THR A 32 9.31 3.31 8.16
N GLN A 33 9.61 4.50 7.65
CA GLN A 33 9.58 5.72 8.43
C GLN A 33 8.16 6.05 8.91
N ILE A 34 7.19 6.05 8.00
CA ILE A 34 5.78 6.27 8.33
C ILE A 34 5.26 5.24 9.33
N GLN A 35 5.61 3.96 9.17
CA GLN A 35 5.22 2.92 10.13
C GLN A 35 5.81 3.16 11.53
N LYS A 36 7.05 3.66 11.62
CA LYS A 36 7.65 4.03 12.91
C LYS A 36 6.93 5.22 13.54
N GLU A 37 6.60 6.23 12.75
CA GLU A 37 5.86 7.41 13.20
C GLU A 37 4.46 7.02 13.70
N ILE A 38 3.71 6.22 12.95
CA ILE A 38 2.41 5.69 13.36
C ILE A 38 2.53 4.83 14.64
N ALA A 39 3.59 4.03 14.76
CA ALA A 39 3.83 3.26 15.98
C ALA A 39 4.17 4.15 17.18
N ALA A 40 4.87 5.27 16.97
CA ALA A 40 5.17 6.24 18.01
C ALA A 40 3.91 6.99 18.51
N GLN A 41 2.91 7.23 17.64
CA GLN A 41 1.62 7.80 18.05
C GLN A 41 0.91 6.98 19.11
N LYS A 42 0.94 5.66 18.98
CA LYS A 42 0.29 4.77 19.96
C LYS A 42 0.90 4.91 21.35
N ASN A 43 2.08 5.53 21.45
CA ASN A 43 2.83 5.80 22.68
C ASN A 43 2.93 7.32 22.99
N ASP A 44 2.05 8.16 22.43
CA ASP A 44 1.91 9.62 22.68
C ASP A 44 2.96 10.57 22.05
N ASP A 45 3.82 10.12 21.13
CA ASP A 45 4.93 10.95 20.56
C ASP A 45 4.74 11.44 19.08
N MET A 46 3.49 11.56 18.54
CA MET A 46 3.04 12.06 17.18
C MET A 46 3.21 11.12 15.96
N PRO A 47 2.49 11.23 14.78
CA PRO A 47 1.95 12.39 14.00
C PRO A 47 0.72 13.18 14.45
N LYS A 48 0.65 14.42 13.92
CA LYS A 48 -0.31 15.50 14.21
C LYS A 48 -1.72 15.36 13.61
N ASN A 49 -1.92 14.64 12.50
CA ASN A 49 -3.24 14.59 11.87
C ASN A 49 -3.62 13.18 11.38
N ASN A 50 -4.68 12.63 11.98
CA ASN A 50 -5.28 11.36 11.62
C ASN A 50 -6.81 11.51 11.61
N MET A 51 -7.47 10.94 10.61
CA MET A 51 -8.92 10.75 10.57
C MET A 51 -9.25 9.26 10.62
N HIS A 52 -10.12 8.88 11.56
CA HIS A 52 -10.60 7.51 11.73
C HIS A 52 -12.09 7.43 11.42
N ILE A 53 -12.48 6.50 10.55
CA ILE A 53 -13.87 6.33 10.09
C ILE A 53 -14.24 4.85 10.05
N ILE A 54 -15.46 4.57 10.49
CA ILE A 54 -16.05 3.24 10.45
C ILE A 54 -17.27 3.29 9.52
N VAL A 55 -17.29 2.43 8.51
CA VAL A 55 -18.40 2.26 7.58
C VAL A 55 -19.00 0.89 7.79
N ASN A 56 -20.28 0.84 8.14
CA ASN A 56 -21.03 -0.42 8.22
C ASN A 56 -21.85 -0.58 6.95
N GLN A 57 -21.74 -1.72 6.30
CA GLN A 57 -22.51 -2.06 5.10
C GLN A 57 -23.00 -3.50 5.15
N ASN A 58 -24.15 -3.79 4.56
CA ASN A 58 -24.64 -5.16 4.41
C ASN A 58 -24.48 -5.58 2.95
N MET A 59 -23.55 -6.50 2.68
CA MET A 59 -23.26 -6.96 1.33
C MET A 59 -24.11 -8.20 0.99
N PRO A 60 -24.91 -8.17 -0.10
CA PRO A 60 -25.70 -9.31 -0.52
C PRO A 60 -24.84 -10.58 -0.69
N GLY A 61 -25.23 -11.65 0.01
CA GLY A 61 -24.53 -12.95 -0.04
C GLY A 61 -23.30 -13.08 0.86
N ILE A 62 -22.84 -11.98 1.50
CA ILE A 62 -21.71 -11.97 2.43
C ILE A 62 -22.17 -11.65 3.87
N GLY A 63 -23.13 -10.73 4.00
CA GLY A 63 -23.68 -10.29 5.28
C GLY A 63 -23.12 -8.93 5.72
N GLU A 64 -23.23 -8.67 7.03
CA GLU A 64 -22.76 -7.43 7.63
C GLU A 64 -21.23 -7.33 7.58
N GLN A 65 -20.75 -6.20 7.08
CA GLN A 65 -19.35 -5.84 7.04
C GLN A 65 -19.13 -4.51 7.73
N GLN A 66 -18.08 -4.49 8.54
CA GLN A 66 -17.52 -3.28 9.10
C GLN A 66 -16.20 -2.99 8.39
N ILE A 67 -16.07 -1.79 7.85
CA ILE A 67 -14.84 -1.32 7.22
C ILE A 67 -14.31 -0.14 8.03
N GLU A 68 -13.12 -0.32 8.58
CA GLU A 68 -12.38 0.70 9.33
C GLU A 68 -11.33 1.33 8.44
N TYR A 69 -11.29 2.66 8.38
CA TYR A 69 -10.31 3.44 7.66
C TYR A 69 -9.54 4.36 8.62
N HIS A 70 -8.22 4.40 8.49
CA HIS A 70 -7.41 5.48 9.06
C HIS A 70 -6.73 6.23 7.93
N PHE A 71 -6.79 7.56 7.97
CA PHE A 71 -6.16 8.44 6.99
C PHE A 71 -5.15 9.33 7.68
N TYR A 72 -3.90 9.28 7.23
CA TYR A 72 -2.79 10.07 7.76
C TYR A 72 -2.39 11.12 6.72
N PHE A 73 -2.32 12.37 7.16
CA PHE A 73 -2.16 13.51 6.27
C PHE A 73 -1.35 14.64 6.90
N GLU A 74 -0.77 15.46 6.05
CA GLU A 74 -0.12 16.70 6.41
C GLU A 74 -1.05 17.88 6.15
N LEU A 75 -0.97 18.89 7.02
CA LEU A 75 -1.61 20.19 6.82
C LEU A 75 -0.64 21.04 6.00
N GLU A 76 -1.09 21.56 4.87
CA GLU A 76 -0.30 22.55 4.14
C GLU A 76 -0.49 23.93 4.80
N ASP A 77 0.54 24.42 5.50
CA ASP A 77 0.53 25.74 6.11
C ASP A 77 0.53 26.83 5.02
N ILE A 78 -0.65 27.31 4.68
CA ILE A 78 -0.80 28.54 3.91
C ILE A 78 -0.70 29.69 4.92
N GLN A 79 0.39 30.47 4.85
CA GLN A 79 0.61 31.63 5.72
C GLN A 79 -0.66 32.49 5.82
N ASP A 80 -1.10 32.74 7.05
CA ASP A 80 -2.25 33.58 7.41
C ASP A 80 -3.65 33.07 7.01
N GLN A 81 -3.81 31.76 6.70
CA GLN A 81 -5.12 31.13 6.46
C GLN A 81 -5.28 29.82 7.24
N VAL A 82 -6.54 29.41 7.47
CA VAL A 82 -6.84 28.05 7.92
C VAL A 82 -6.33 27.10 6.83
N PRO A 83 -5.60 26.02 7.15
CA PRO A 83 -5.07 25.11 6.14
C PRO A 83 -6.18 24.65 5.20
N GLU A 84 -6.11 25.04 3.92
CA GLU A 84 -7.16 24.75 2.92
C GLU A 84 -6.96 23.37 2.26
N HIS A 85 -5.79 22.75 2.45
CA HIS A 85 -5.41 21.52 1.76
C HIS A 85 -4.76 20.52 2.72
N HIS A 86 -5.38 19.33 2.83
CA HIS A 86 -4.77 18.19 3.48
C HIS A 86 -4.18 17.24 2.44
N ASN A 87 -2.89 16.93 2.58
CA ASN A 87 -2.21 16.00 1.70
C ASN A 87 -2.10 14.64 2.39
N MET A 88 -2.98 13.70 2.02
CA MET A 88 -2.92 12.33 2.52
C MET A 88 -1.71 11.60 1.94
N PHE A 89 -0.84 11.12 2.83
CA PHE A 89 0.33 10.34 2.46
C PHE A 89 0.13 8.85 2.75
N PHE A 90 -0.72 8.47 3.71
CA PHE A 90 -0.92 7.07 4.08
C PHE A 90 -2.36 6.79 4.49
N ALA A 91 -2.85 5.60 4.15
CA ALA A 91 -4.14 5.11 4.60
C ALA A 91 -4.09 3.63 4.96
N THR A 92 -4.84 3.25 5.99
CA THR A 92 -5.12 1.84 6.30
C THR A 92 -6.60 1.56 6.07
N ARG A 93 -6.89 0.31 5.72
CA ARG A 93 -8.26 -0.18 5.56
C ARG A 93 -8.34 -1.60 6.13
N GLN A 94 -9.21 -1.81 7.10
CA GLN A 94 -9.46 -3.11 7.71
C GLN A 94 -10.92 -3.49 7.55
N TYR A 95 -11.20 -4.74 7.17
CA TYR A 95 -12.57 -5.22 7.00
C TYR A 95 -12.67 -6.73 7.11
N ASN A 96 -13.82 -7.20 7.59
CA ASN A 96 -14.18 -8.61 7.60
C ASN A 96 -14.77 -9.02 6.24
N VAL A 97 -14.27 -10.14 5.68
CA VAL A 97 -14.85 -10.76 4.47
C VAL A 97 -15.88 -11.82 4.85
N ALA A 98 -15.70 -12.48 5.99
CA ALA A 98 -16.60 -13.44 6.60
C ALA A 98 -16.41 -13.40 8.13
N ALA A 99 -17.17 -14.19 8.89
CA ALA A 99 -17.14 -14.19 10.35
C ALA A 99 -15.75 -14.48 10.97
N SER A 100 -14.85 -15.11 10.21
CA SER A 100 -13.53 -15.56 10.69
C SER A 100 -12.36 -15.06 9.83
N SER A 101 -12.60 -14.18 8.87
CA SER A 101 -11.57 -13.75 7.92
C SER A 101 -11.49 -12.23 7.84
N ASP A 102 -10.36 -11.70 8.29
CA ASP A 102 -10.06 -10.28 8.21
C ASP A 102 -9.07 -9.99 7.09
N THR A 103 -9.30 -8.86 6.45
CA THR A 103 -8.37 -8.26 5.49
C THR A 103 -7.88 -6.93 6.04
N TYR A 104 -6.56 -6.77 6.02
CA TYR A 104 -5.88 -5.53 6.37
C TYR A 104 -5.09 -5.04 5.17
N GLU A 105 -5.33 -3.80 4.77
CA GLU A 105 -4.70 -3.14 3.63
C GLU A 105 -4.03 -1.84 4.06
N GLU A 106 -2.94 -1.51 3.39
CA GLU A 106 -2.22 -0.26 3.57
C GLU A 106 -1.87 0.34 2.21
N PHE A 107 -1.96 1.66 2.14
CA PHE A 107 -1.76 2.43 0.92
C PHE A 107 -0.83 3.61 1.23
N LEU A 108 0.29 3.68 0.52
CA LEU A 108 1.23 4.80 0.57
C LEU A 108 1.10 5.61 -0.72
N TYR A 109 0.99 6.92 -0.58
CA TYR A 109 0.81 7.87 -1.67
C TYR A 109 2.00 8.83 -1.78
N ASP A 110 2.26 9.32 -2.98
CA ASP A 110 3.09 10.52 -3.17
C ASP A 110 2.27 11.79 -2.90
N LEU A 111 2.94 12.94 -2.90
CA LEU A 111 2.31 14.26 -2.70
C LEU A 111 1.29 14.62 -3.79
N SER A 112 1.34 13.96 -4.95
CA SER A 112 0.36 14.14 -6.03
C SER A 112 -0.83 13.19 -5.90
N GLY A 113 -0.88 12.37 -4.85
CA GLY A 113 -1.92 11.37 -4.61
C GLY A 113 -1.80 10.10 -5.47
N ASN A 114 -0.66 9.86 -6.12
CA ASN A 114 -0.43 8.60 -6.82
C ASN A 114 0.00 7.51 -5.84
N LEU A 115 -0.47 6.28 -6.08
CA LEU A 115 -0.09 5.13 -5.26
C LEU A 115 1.38 4.77 -5.49
N LEU A 116 2.16 4.72 -4.42
CA LEU A 116 3.57 4.28 -4.40
C LEU A 116 3.71 2.84 -3.93
N PHE A 117 2.94 2.48 -2.91
CA PHE A 117 3.00 1.16 -2.30
C PHE A 117 1.64 0.69 -1.81
N TYR A 118 1.39 -0.60 -2.00
CA TYR A 118 0.24 -1.30 -1.47
C TYR A 118 0.71 -2.53 -0.71
N PHE A 119 0.18 -2.70 0.50
CA PHE A 119 0.31 -3.93 1.27
C PHE A 119 -1.07 -4.48 1.59
N GLN A 120 -1.20 -5.79 1.53
CA GLN A 120 -2.36 -6.51 2.03
C GLN A 120 -1.92 -7.71 2.85
N LYS A 121 -2.66 -7.96 3.91
CA LYS A 121 -2.60 -9.18 4.71
C LYS A 121 -4.02 -9.74 4.84
N THR A 122 -4.16 -11.03 4.59
CA THR A 122 -5.41 -11.76 4.84
C THR A 122 -5.15 -12.97 5.73
N SER A 123 -6.15 -13.37 6.50
CA SER A 123 -6.12 -14.55 7.38
C SER A 123 -7.34 -15.45 7.11
N GLU A 124 -7.30 -16.12 5.95
CA GLU A 124 -8.29 -17.16 5.60
C GLU A 124 -7.71 -18.53 5.98
N GLU A 125 -7.77 -19.55 5.11
CA GLU A 125 -7.11 -20.85 5.29
C GLU A 125 -5.60 -20.74 5.51
N LYS A 126 -4.99 -19.69 4.95
CA LYS A 126 -3.58 -19.35 5.11
C LYS A 126 -3.43 -17.86 5.29
N CYS A 127 -2.32 -17.48 5.90
CA CYS A 127 -1.93 -16.09 5.97
C CYS A 127 -1.22 -15.69 4.69
N LYS A 128 -1.86 -14.80 3.94
CA LYS A 128 -1.34 -14.29 2.67
C LYS A 128 -0.87 -12.87 2.87
N GLN A 129 0.26 -12.53 2.24
CA GLN A 129 0.77 -11.17 2.17
C GLN A 129 1.06 -10.79 0.74
N LEU A 130 0.47 -9.69 0.29
CA LEU A 130 0.76 -9.09 -1.01
C LEU A 130 1.42 -7.74 -0.81
N ARG A 131 2.49 -7.48 -1.55
CA ARG A 131 3.17 -6.18 -1.62
C ARG A 131 3.31 -5.78 -3.06
N CYS A 132 2.79 -4.60 -3.41
CA CYS A 132 2.91 -4.03 -4.74
C CYS A 132 3.62 -2.69 -4.65
N TYR A 133 4.60 -2.48 -5.53
CA TYR A 133 5.36 -1.25 -5.66
C TYR A 133 5.06 -0.61 -6.99
N PHE A 134 4.90 0.70 -6.99
CA PHE A 134 4.48 1.47 -8.14
C PHE A 134 5.45 2.62 -8.41
N LYS A 135 5.54 2.98 -9.69
CA LYS A 135 6.19 4.21 -10.16
C LYS A 135 5.36 4.76 -11.32
N ASP A 136 5.00 6.03 -11.26
CA ASP A 136 4.17 6.68 -12.29
C ASP A 136 2.89 5.87 -12.61
N ASN A 137 2.20 5.37 -11.56
CA ASN A 137 1.02 4.50 -11.66
C ASN A 137 1.22 3.15 -12.38
N LYS A 138 2.47 2.76 -12.63
CA LYS A 138 2.86 1.47 -13.21
C LYS A 138 3.42 0.55 -12.13
N LEU A 139 2.98 -0.70 -12.15
CA LEU A 139 3.48 -1.75 -11.26
C LEU A 139 4.93 -2.10 -11.61
N ILE A 140 5.85 -1.93 -10.66
CA ILE A 140 7.29 -2.17 -10.83
C ILE A 140 7.82 -3.35 -10.02
N LYS A 141 7.09 -3.79 -8.99
CA LYS A 141 7.40 -5.02 -8.26
C LYS A 141 6.19 -5.57 -7.51
N VAL A 142 6.11 -6.90 -7.47
CA VAL A 142 5.15 -7.66 -6.68
C VAL A 142 5.92 -8.67 -5.83
N ILE A 143 5.55 -8.77 -4.55
CA ILE A 143 5.98 -9.84 -3.66
C ILE A 143 4.73 -10.43 -3.04
N TYR A 144 4.52 -11.73 -3.27
CA TYR A 144 3.45 -12.49 -2.66
C TYR A 144 4.05 -13.57 -1.76
N LYS A 145 3.55 -13.64 -0.53
CA LYS A 145 4.01 -14.60 0.47
C LYS A 145 2.84 -15.31 1.13
N GLU A 146 3.09 -16.52 1.59
CA GLU A 146 2.14 -17.30 2.36
C GLU A 146 2.79 -17.91 3.60
N ALA A 147 2.01 -18.10 4.64
CA ALA A 147 2.35 -18.89 5.81
C ALA A 147 1.13 -19.67 6.28
N ASP A 148 1.37 -20.84 6.88
CA ASP A 148 0.31 -21.58 7.56
C ASP A 148 -0.10 -20.84 8.84
N LEU A 149 -1.38 -20.97 9.21
CA LEU A 149 -1.90 -20.46 10.48
C LEU A 149 -1.27 -21.21 11.66
N ILE A 150 -1.12 -20.51 12.78
CA ILE A 150 -0.71 -21.09 14.07
C ILE A 150 -1.76 -20.67 15.08
N ASP A 151 -2.48 -21.64 15.65
CA ASP A 151 -3.60 -21.39 16.57
C ASP A 151 -4.61 -20.37 16.00
N ASP A 152 -5.01 -20.58 14.74
CA ASP A 152 -5.91 -19.70 13.98
C ASP A 152 -5.43 -18.24 13.81
N THR A 153 -4.13 -17.98 14.04
CA THR A 153 -3.54 -16.65 13.87
C THR A 153 -2.39 -16.64 12.87
N CYS A 154 -2.17 -15.47 12.28
CA CYS A 154 -1.04 -15.29 11.38
C CYS A 154 0.29 -15.25 12.13
N PRO A 155 1.28 -16.05 11.71
CA PRO A 155 2.57 -16.10 12.37
C PRO A 155 3.38 -14.81 12.16
N SER A 156 4.50 -14.72 12.87
CA SER A 156 5.50 -13.70 12.64
C SER A 156 6.04 -13.73 11.20
N SER A 157 6.57 -12.60 10.76
CA SER A 157 7.00 -12.38 9.37
C SER A 157 8.08 -13.34 8.87
N SER A 158 8.85 -13.97 9.78
CA SER A 158 9.90 -14.92 9.44
C SER A 158 9.39 -16.28 8.96
N LYS A 159 8.13 -16.64 9.24
CA LYS A 159 7.53 -17.92 8.81
C LYS A 159 6.89 -17.87 7.42
N TYR A 160 6.88 -16.70 6.77
CA TYR A 160 6.31 -16.54 5.44
C TYR A 160 7.26 -17.03 4.34
N LYS A 161 6.75 -17.92 3.48
CA LYS A 161 7.42 -18.35 2.26
C LYS A 161 7.05 -17.42 1.12
N VAL A 162 8.06 -16.94 0.38
CA VAL A 162 7.84 -16.17 -0.86
C VAL A 162 7.39 -17.14 -1.95
N LEU A 163 6.21 -16.91 -2.52
CA LEU A 163 5.67 -17.72 -3.62
C LEU A 163 5.85 -17.03 -4.97
N ILE A 164 5.65 -15.70 -5.00
CA ILE A 164 5.83 -14.90 -6.23
C ILE A 164 6.72 -13.72 -5.92
N GLN A 165 7.71 -13.52 -6.78
CA GLN A 165 8.47 -12.28 -6.88
C GLN A 165 8.57 -11.89 -8.35
N SER A 166 7.74 -10.93 -8.76
CA SER A 166 7.60 -10.52 -10.15
C SER A 166 7.85 -9.02 -10.29
N LYS A 167 8.23 -8.58 -11.50
CA LYS A 167 8.34 -7.14 -11.81
C LYS A 167 6.97 -6.51 -12.02
N ASN A 168 6.02 -7.21 -12.65
CA ASN A 168 4.79 -6.58 -13.14
C ASN A 168 3.60 -7.53 -13.22
N LYS A 169 3.67 -8.71 -12.61
CA LYS A 169 2.59 -9.70 -12.63
C LYS A 169 2.05 -9.92 -11.22
N LEU A 170 0.76 -9.62 -11.04
CA LEU A 170 0.01 -9.99 -9.84
C LEU A 170 -0.29 -11.50 -9.83
N PRO A 171 -0.53 -12.10 -8.65
CA PRO A 171 -1.16 -13.44 -8.59
C PRO A 171 -2.51 -13.43 -9.33
N GLN A 172 -2.95 -14.60 -9.82
CA GLN A 172 -4.16 -14.70 -10.66
C GLN A 172 -5.41 -14.16 -9.95
N ASP A 173 -5.48 -14.32 -8.63
CA ASP A 173 -6.62 -13.90 -7.82
C ASP A 173 -6.62 -12.39 -7.53
N PHE A 174 -5.60 -11.65 -7.99
CA PHE A 174 -5.46 -10.22 -7.78
C PHE A 174 -5.55 -9.44 -9.08
N GLY A 175 -6.61 -8.65 -9.20
CA GLY A 175 -6.82 -7.72 -10.30
C GLY A 175 -6.14 -6.37 -10.07
N MET A 176 -5.38 -5.89 -11.06
CA MET A 176 -4.86 -4.51 -11.07
C MET A 176 -5.99 -3.46 -11.04
N GLU A 177 -7.15 -3.81 -11.57
CA GLU A 177 -8.34 -2.95 -11.58
C GLU A 177 -8.88 -2.73 -10.18
N TYR A 178 -8.98 -3.79 -9.37
CA TYR A 178 -9.38 -3.70 -7.96
C TYR A 178 -8.47 -2.71 -7.20
N LEU A 179 -7.14 -2.90 -7.27
CA LEU A 179 -6.19 -2.02 -6.57
C LEU A 179 -6.35 -0.55 -6.96
N ARG A 180 -6.50 -0.27 -8.26
CA ARG A 180 -6.67 1.09 -8.78
C ARG A 180 -8.01 1.69 -8.35
N SER A 181 -9.07 0.90 -8.40
CA SER A 181 -10.41 1.34 -7.99
C SER A 181 -10.44 1.65 -6.50
N THR A 182 -9.97 0.73 -5.66
CA THR A 182 -9.92 0.89 -4.20
C THR A 182 -9.06 2.09 -3.80
N SER A 183 -7.87 2.24 -4.40
CA SER A 183 -7.00 3.40 -4.13
C SER A 183 -7.67 4.73 -4.49
N LYS A 184 -8.36 4.81 -5.64
CA LYS A 184 -9.15 5.99 -6.01
C LYS A 184 -10.32 6.24 -5.06
N SER A 185 -11.02 5.19 -4.63
CA SER A 185 -12.12 5.32 -3.66
C SER A 185 -11.64 5.85 -2.32
N ILE A 186 -10.51 5.35 -1.80
CA ILE A 186 -9.88 5.85 -0.57
C ILE A 186 -9.57 7.34 -0.69
N MET A 187 -8.93 7.76 -1.78
CA MET A 187 -8.64 9.17 -2.04
C MET A 187 -9.91 10.02 -2.15
N SER A 188 -10.96 9.49 -2.77
CA SER A 188 -12.25 10.18 -2.89
C SER A 188 -12.97 10.32 -1.56
N ILE A 189 -12.91 9.30 -0.69
CA ILE A 189 -13.48 9.36 0.65
C ILE A 189 -12.78 10.44 1.45
N PHE A 190 -11.43 10.41 1.49
CA PHE A 190 -10.62 11.42 2.16
C PHE A 190 -11.00 12.85 1.74
N LYS A 191 -11.05 13.13 0.43
CA LYS A 191 -11.43 14.45 -0.11
C LYS A 191 -12.87 14.86 0.19
N ALA A 192 -13.77 13.92 0.41
CA ALA A 192 -15.16 14.23 0.75
C ALA A 192 -15.31 14.68 2.21
N LEU A 193 -14.39 14.23 3.08
CA LEU A 193 -14.32 14.56 4.50
C LEU A 193 -13.51 15.84 4.75
N ASP A 194 -12.58 16.12 3.84
CA ASP A 194 -11.77 17.33 3.80
C ASP A 194 -12.56 18.55 3.27
N LYS A 195 -13.73 18.84 3.87
CA LYS A 195 -14.59 19.98 3.53
C LYS A 195 -14.94 20.79 4.76
#